data_AF-A0A2N3CBD2-F1
#
_entry.id   AF-A0A2N3CBD2-F1
#
_cell.length_a   1.000
_cell.length_b   1.000
_cell.length_c   1.000
_cell.angle_alpha   90.00
_cell.angle_beta   90.00
_cell.angle_gamma   90.00
#
_symmetry.space_group_name_H-M   'P 1'
#
loop_
_entity.id
_entity.type
_entity.pdbx_description
1 polymer ?
#
loop_
_entity_poly.entity_id
_entity_poly.type
_entity_poly.pdbx_seq_one_letter_code
_entity_poly.pdbx_strand_id
1 'polypeptide(L)'
;MRVLFMLGAAMALGACATVTKGTDDTVKFESTPPGATVSFKEVSGRINQEGCVTPCTLEINRKFTYSVEVAKEGYQTYVQLLEPKLSGDGTAGMAGNILLGGVIGAAVDASTGAMNDLKPNPMIANLVALTEAVPEGVAQSSTTADIGAEITAAADEVAAVVEDTAEAVGKAVTGSN
;
A
#
# COMPACT_ATOMS: atom_id res chain seq x y z
N MET A 1 14.34 14.77 56.56
CA MET A 1 14.75 13.45 56.03
C MET A 1 13.61 12.66 55.36
N ARG A 2 12.37 12.65 55.89
CA ARG A 2 11.26 11.83 55.33
C ARG A 2 10.71 12.30 53.97
N VAL A 3 10.71 13.62 53.73
CA VAL A 3 10.14 14.22 52.49
C VAL A 3 11.06 14.01 51.28
N LEU A 4 12.39 13.90 51.52
CA LEU A 4 13.36 13.65 50.46
C LEU A 4 13.29 12.22 49.91
N PHE A 5 12.86 11.26 50.73
CA PHE A 5 12.66 9.86 50.33
C PHE A 5 11.40 9.66 49.46
N MET A 6 10.34 10.44 49.68
CA MET A 6 9.14 10.38 48.81
C MET A 6 9.37 11.00 47.43
N LEU A 7 10.21 12.04 47.33
CA LEU A 7 10.53 12.66 46.04
C LEU A 7 11.44 11.77 45.18
N GLY A 8 12.32 10.97 45.81
CA GLY A 8 13.13 9.97 45.12
C GLY A 8 12.35 8.75 44.62
N ALA A 9 11.34 8.30 45.39
CA ALA A 9 10.51 7.15 45.01
C ALA A 9 9.59 7.45 43.80
N ALA A 10 9.17 8.71 43.61
CA ALA A 10 8.38 9.12 42.45
C ALA A 10 9.18 9.12 41.13
N MET A 11 10.51 9.31 41.18
CA MET A 11 11.37 9.27 39.99
C MET A 11 11.76 7.85 39.56
N ALA A 12 11.63 6.85 40.43
CA ALA A 12 12.00 5.46 40.15
C ALA A 12 10.92 4.64 39.42
N LEU A 13 9.67 5.14 39.34
CA LEU A 13 8.55 4.44 38.69
C LEU A 13 8.42 4.76 37.18
N GLY A 14 9.24 5.66 36.63
CA GLY A 14 9.16 6.11 35.23
C GLY A 14 10.06 5.37 34.23
N ALA A 15 10.83 4.37 34.66
CA ALA A 15 11.92 3.80 33.84
C ALA A 15 11.56 2.51 33.05
N CYS A 16 10.30 2.06 33.05
CA CYS A 16 9.88 0.83 32.35
C CYS A 16 8.99 1.06 31.12
N ALA A 17 9.08 2.22 30.47
CA ALA A 17 8.29 2.48 29.25
C ALA A 17 9.09 3.24 28.20
N THR A 18 10.18 2.63 27.71
CA THR A 18 10.77 3.04 26.45
C THR A 18 10.86 1.84 25.51
N VAL A 19 9.70 1.36 25.07
CA VAL A 19 9.63 0.78 23.72
C VAL A 19 9.70 1.99 22.80
N THR A 20 10.91 2.43 22.46
CA THR A 20 11.07 3.29 21.29
C THR A 20 10.54 2.48 20.11
N LYS A 21 9.32 2.82 19.67
CA LYS A 21 8.75 2.27 18.44
C LYS A 21 9.77 2.55 17.33
N GLY A 22 10.36 1.48 16.80
CA GLY A 22 11.41 1.56 15.80
C GLY A 22 10.88 1.92 14.41
N THR A 23 11.74 1.82 13.40
CA THR A 23 11.37 2.08 12.00
C THR A 23 10.75 0.89 11.29
N ASP A 24 10.62 -0.25 11.98
CA ASP A 24 10.13 -1.52 11.44
C ASP A 24 8.86 -1.97 12.15
N ASP A 25 7.91 -2.54 11.41
CA ASP A 25 6.65 -3.10 11.90
C ASP A 25 6.63 -4.61 11.83
N THR A 26 6.14 -5.21 12.90
CA THR A 26 5.88 -6.65 12.99
C THR A 26 4.59 -6.96 12.25
N VAL A 27 4.69 -7.43 11.01
CA VAL A 27 3.53 -7.74 10.16
C VAL A 27 3.27 -9.23 10.13
N LYS A 28 2.03 -9.62 10.43
CA LYS A 28 1.57 -11.01 10.38
C LYS A 28 0.95 -11.34 9.04
N PHE A 29 1.34 -12.47 8.47
CA PHE A 29 0.82 -12.99 7.21
C PHE A 29 0.11 -14.32 7.44
N GLU A 30 -1.15 -14.37 7.01
CA GLU A 30 -2.00 -15.55 7.11
C GLU A 30 -2.62 -15.84 5.75
N SER A 31 -2.83 -17.11 5.43
CA SER A 31 -3.56 -17.47 4.22
C SER A 31 -4.49 -18.65 4.42
N THR A 32 -5.55 -18.67 3.63
CA THR A 32 -6.48 -19.79 3.51
C THR A 32 -6.44 -20.29 2.06
N PRO A 33 -5.93 -21.50 1.79
CA PRO A 33 -5.31 -22.46 2.73
C PRO A 33 -3.90 -22.04 3.20
N PRO A 34 -3.38 -22.60 4.32
CA PRO A 34 -2.05 -22.30 4.84
C PRO A 34 -0.93 -22.88 3.96
N GLY A 35 0.32 -22.46 4.16
CA GLY A 35 1.47 -22.92 3.38
C GLY A 35 1.59 -22.25 2.02
N ALA A 36 1.13 -21.00 1.91
CA ALA A 36 1.34 -20.19 0.71
C ALA A 36 2.66 -19.42 0.83
N THR A 37 3.37 -19.29 -0.28
CA THR A 37 4.60 -18.50 -0.37
C THR A 37 4.24 -17.03 -0.50
N VAL A 38 4.76 -16.21 0.41
CA VAL A 38 4.62 -14.76 0.40
C VAL A 38 5.92 -14.15 -0.11
N SER A 39 5.80 -13.30 -1.13
CA SER A 39 6.91 -12.51 -1.65
C SER A 39 6.54 -11.04 -1.63
N PHE A 40 7.55 -10.19 -1.43
CA PHE A 40 7.36 -8.76 -1.26
C PHE A 40 8.26 -8.02 -2.22
N LYS A 41 7.71 -6.99 -2.86
CA LYS A 41 8.50 -6.02 -3.63
C LYS A 41 8.14 -4.64 -3.12
N GLU A 42 9.14 -3.92 -2.65
CA GLU A 42 8.96 -2.50 -2.37
C GLU A 42 8.71 -1.77 -3.70
N VAL A 43 7.71 -0.90 -3.75
CA VAL A 43 7.19 -0.35 -5.01
C VAL A 43 8.23 0.48 -5.76
N SER A 44 9.15 1.15 -5.06
CA SER A 44 10.26 1.91 -5.68
C SER A 44 11.51 1.08 -5.98
N GLY A 45 11.52 -0.22 -5.65
CA GLY A 45 12.62 -1.16 -5.92
C GLY A 45 13.90 -0.88 -5.14
N ARG A 46 13.83 -0.12 -4.04
CA ARG A 46 15.02 0.34 -3.28
C ARG A 46 15.52 -0.69 -2.28
N ILE A 47 14.63 -1.58 -1.84
CA ILE A 47 14.92 -2.61 -0.85
C ILE A 47 14.32 -3.94 -1.31
N ASN A 48 15.04 -5.02 -1.04
CA ASN A 48 14.54 -6.38 -1.18
C ASN A 48 14.22 -6.90 0.22
N GLN A 49 12.99 -7.36 0.42
CA GLN A 49 12.57 -7.99 1.66
C GLN A 49 12.45 -9.49 1.43
N GLU A 50 12.99 -10.29 2.34
CA GLU A 50 12.85 -11.73 2.27
C GLU A 50 11.38 -12.16 2.47
N GLY A 51 10.95 -13.12 1.67
CA GLY A 51 9.63 -13.72 1.76
C GLY A 51 9.51 -14.75 2.89
N CYS A 52 8.30 -15.26 3.11
CA CYS A 52 8.05 -16.34 4.07
C CYS A 52 6.91 -17.25 3.61
N VAL A 53 6.66 -18.33 4.36
CA VAL A 53 5.54 -19.26 4.11
C VAL A 53 4.50 -19.07 5.20
N THR A 54 3.24 -18.88 4.84
CA THR A 54 2.15 -18.63 5.78
C THR A 54 1.81 -19.86 6.64
N PRO A 55 1.44 -19.67 7.93
CA PRO A 55 1.43 -18.42 8.68
C PRO A 55 2.83 -18.00 9.13
N CYS A 56 3.19 -16.74 8.92
CA CYS A 56 4.49 -16.18 9.30
C CYS A 56 4.40 -14.74 9.82
N THR A 57 5.47 -14.26 10.44
CA THR A 57 5.58 -12.88 10.94
C THR A 57 6.94 -12.33 10.53
N LEU A 58 6.97 -11.11 9.98
CA LEU A 58 8.20 -10.46 9.52
C LEU A 58 8.29 -9.04 10.09
N GLU A 59 9.51 -8.59 10.36
CA GLU A 59 9.83 -7.19 10.65
C GLU A 59 10.06 -6.45 9.33
N ILE A 60 9.19 -5.50 9.00
CA ILE A 60 9.19 -4.80 7.71
C ILE A 60 9.29 -3.30 7.92
N ASN A 61 10.14 -2.63 7.15
CA ASN A 61 10.32 -1.19 7.29
C ASN A 61 9.04 -0.40 6.99
N ARG A 62 8.62 0.47 7.92
CA ARG A 62 7.32 1.17 7.91
C ARG A 62 7.24 2.36 6.97
N LYS A 63 8.36 2.73 6.36
CA LYS A 63 8.46 3.92 5.50
C LYS A 63 7.85 3.69 4.13
N PHE A 64 7.88 2.46 3.64
CA PHE A 64 7.62 2.14 2.24
C PHE A 64 6.30 1.40 2.05
N THR A 65 5.78 1.50 0.84
CA THR A 65 4.67 0.68 0.36
C THR A 65 5.23 -0.57 -0.31
N TYR A 66 4.65 -1.72 0.02
CA TYR A 66 5.03 -3.01 -0.55
C TYR A 66 3.89 -3.59 -1.37
N SER A 67 4.22 -4.12 -2.54
CA SER A 67 3.35 -5.05 -3.26
C SER A 67 3.62 -6.45 -2.71
N VAL A 68 2.63 -7.03 -2.06
CA VAL A 68 2.69 -8.37 -1.48
C VAL A 68 2.02 -9.34 -2.42
N GLU A 69 2.75 -10.35 -2.84
CA GLU A 69 2.25 -11.43 -3.68
C GLU A 69 2.24 -12.73 -2.88
N VAL A 70 1.07 -13.35 -2.78
CA VAL A 70 0.84 -14.63 -2.11
C VAL A 70 0.49 -15.67 -3.15
N ALA A 71 1.35 -16.67 -3.29
CA ALA A 71 1.23 -17.72 -4.30
C ALA A 71 1.18 -19.10 -3.65
N LYS A 72 0.35 -19.98 -4.22
CA LYS A 72 0.29 -21.39 -3.85
C LYS A 72 -0.06 -22.23 -5.08
N GLU A 73 0.57 -23.39 -5.20
CA GLU A 73 0.30 -24.32 -6.30
C GLU A 73 -1.17 -24.72 -6.35
N GLY A 74 -1.78 -24.64 -7.54
CA GLY A 74 -3.21 -24.91 -7.74
C GLY A 74 -4.15 -23.77 -7.30
N TYR A 75 -3.63 -22.58 -6.98
CA TYR A 75 -4.43 -21.41 -6.60
C TYR A 75 -4.06 -20.17 -7.42
N GLN A 76 -5.01 -19.25 -7.56
CA GLN A 76 -4.76 -17.94 -8.14
C GLN A 76 -3.81 -17.15 -7.24
N THR A 77 -2.83 -16.49 -7.86
CA THR A 77 -1.95 -15.55 -7.17
C THR A 77 -2.77 -14.39 -6.61
N TYR A 78 -2.62 -14.13 -5.31
CA TYR A 78 -3.24 -13.00 -4.63
C TYR A 78 -2.22 -11.88 -4.47
N VAL A 79 -2.58 -10.67 -4.90
CA VAL A 79 -1.72 -9.49 -4.77
C VAL A 79 -2.43 -8.44 -3.94
N GLN A 80 -1.75 -7.89 -2.93
CA GLN A 80 -2.28 -6.86 -2.05
C GLN A 80 -1.19 -5.86 -1.67
N LEU A 81 -1.56 -4.58 -1.64
CA LEU A 81 -0.68 -3.54 -1.13
C LEU A 81 -0.65 -3.54 0.40
N LEU A 82 0.56 -3.42 0.94
CA LEU A 82 0.84 -3.15 2.34
C LEU A 82 1.37 -1.72 2.45
N GLU A 83 0.59 -0.84 3.08
CA GLU A 83 0.79 0.61 3.03
C GLU A 83 1.11 1.19 4.42
N PRO A 84 2.03 2.17 4.51
CA PRO A 84 2.20 2.98 5.70
C PRO A 84 0.96 3.80 6.01
N LYS A 85 0.42 3.68 7.22
CA LYS A 85 -0.67 4.52 7.74
C LYS A 85 -0.32 5.05 9.12
N LEU A 86 -0.67 6.30 9.39
CA LEU A 86 -0.48 6.91 10.70
C LEU A 86 -1.15 6.07 11.78
N SER A 87 -0.41 5.83 12.85
CA SER A 87 -0.86 5.03 14.00
C SER A 87 -1.01 5.91 15.23
N GLY A 88 -1.93 5.55 16.15
CA GLY A 88 -2.12 6.30 17.40
C GLY A 88 -0.85 6.37 18.25
N ASP A 89 -0.11 5.26 18.33
CA ASP A 89 1.16 5.22 19.06
C ASP A 89 2.26 6.02 18.35
N GLY A 90 2.24 6.03 17.01
CA GLY A 90 3.19 6.79 16.21
C GLY A 90 2.96 8.30 16.27
N THR A 91 1.71 8.76 16.33
CA THR A 91 1.40 10.18 16.53
C THR A 91 1.73 10.63 17.96
N ALA A 92 1.52 9.77 18.96
CA ALA A 92 1.97 10.01 20.33
C ALA A 92 3.50 10.11 20.43
N GLY A 93 4.23 9.21 19.75
CA GLY A 93 5.69 9.26 19.64
C GLY A 93 6.18 10.56 19.00
N MET A 94 5.57 10.96 17.88
CA MET A 94 5.88 12.24 17.22
C MET A 94 5.63 13.43 18.14
N ALA A 95 4.54 13.44 18.92
CA ALA A 95 4.27 14.49 19.90
C ALA A 95 5.36 14.55 20.99
N GLY A 96 5.85 13.40 21.45
CA GLY A 96 6.99 13.33 22.37
C GLY A 96 8.27 13.94 21.77
N ASN A 97 8.58 13.60 20.52
CA ASN A 97 9.75 14.12 19.82
C ASN A 97 9.63 15.61 19.46
N ILE A 98 8.41 16.13 19.27
CA ILE A 98 8.15 17.57 19.16
C ILE A 98 8.45 18.26 20.50
N LEU A 99 8.00 17.70 21.62
CA LEU A 99 8.21 18.31 22.94
C LEU A 99 9.69 18.30 23.34
N LEU A 100 10.43 17.26 23.00
CA LEU A 100 11.84 17.10 23.39
C LEU A 100 12.82 17.70 22.37
N GLY A 101 12.57 17.54 21.08
CA GLY A 101 13.46 17.90 19.98
C GLY A 101 12.89 18.95 19.01
N GLY A 102 11.71 19.50 19.30
CA GLY A 102 11.07 20.52 18.47
C GLY A 102 10.75 20.03 17.06
N VAL A 103 10.79 20.96 16.10
CA VAL A 103 10.55 20.68 14.68
C VAL A 103 11.53 19.65 14.12
N ILE A 104 12.75 19.58 14.65
CA ILE A 104 13.76 18.61 14.20
C ILE A 104 13.33 17.18 14.58
N GLY A 105 12.82 16.98 15.80
CA GLY A 105 12.28 15.68 16.23
C GLY A 105 11.14 15.21 15.34
N ALA A 106 10.17 16.11 15.07
CA ALA A 106 9.07 15.83 14.16
C ALA A 106 9.53 15.47 12.74
N ALA A 107 10.52 16.21 12.22
CA ALA A 107 11.06 15.98 10.89
C ALA A 107 11.74 14.62 10.77
N VAL A 108 12.49 14.20 11.80
CA VAL A 108 13.13 12.88 11.86
C VAL A 108 12.08 11.78 11.85
N ASP A 109 11.03 11.86 12.68
CA ASP A 109 9.96 10.86 12.71
C ASP A 109 9.22 10.74 11.37
N ALA A 110 8.92 11.88 10.76
CA ALA A 110 8.26 11.91 9.47
C ALA A 110 9.15 11.28 8.38
N SER A 111 10.45 11.57 8.40
CA SER A 111 11.40 11.07 7.40
C SER A 111 11.72 9.58 7.52
N THR A 112 11.64 9.03 8.74
CA THR A 112 11.93 7.62 9.05
C THR A 112 10.68 6.74 8.99
N GLY A 113 9.48 7.34 9.07
CA GLY A 113 8.22 6.61 9.09
C GLY A 113 7.85 6.05 10.46
N ALA A 114 8.53 6.47 11.54
CA ALA A 114 8.29 6.00 12.91
C ALA A 114 6.85 6.24 13.40
N MET A 115 6.15 7.20 12.79
CA MET A 115 4.74 7.50 13.07
C MET A 115 3.74 6.50 12.45
N ASN A 116 4.19 5.63 11.54
CA ASN A 116 3.33 4.76 10.77
C ASN A 116 3.24 3.32 11.34
N ASP A 117 2.20 2.62 10.92
CA ASP A 117 2.07 1.17 10.92
C ASP A 117 1.84 0.70 9.48
N LEU A 118 2.21 -0.53 9.17
CA LEU A 118 1.89 -1.15 7.90
C LEU A 118 0.48 -1.76 7.97
N LYS A 119 -0.37 -1.43 6.98
CA LYS A 119 -1.75 -1.93 6.91
C LYS A 119 -2.04 -2.55 5.54
N PRO A 120 -2.78 -3.67 5.46
CA PRO A 120 -3.42 -4.37 6.58
C PRO A 120 -2.45 -5.20 7.45
N ASN A 121 -2.72 -5.29 8.76
CA ASN A 121 -1.98 -6.14 9.70
C ASN A 121 -2.96 -6.70 10.77
N PRO A 122 -3.24 -8.01 10.81
CA PRO A 122 -2.68 -9.06 9.95
C PRO A 122 -3.10 -8.92 8.49
N MET A 123 -2.23 -9.31 7.56
CA MET A 123 -2.56 -9.46 6.15
C MET A 123 -3.07 -10.88 5.92
N ILE A 124 -4.35 -11.00 5.57
CA ILE A 124 -5.03 -12.28 5.38
C ILE A 124 -5.33 -12.47 3.89
N ALA A 125 -4.75 -13.51 3.29
CA ALA A 125 -4.97 -13.88 1.90
C ALA A 125 -5.91 -15.08 1.79
N ASN A 126 -7.09 -14.88 1.18
CA ASN A 126 -8.01 -15.97 0.87
C ASN A 126 -7.80 -16.38 -0.59
N LEU A 127 -7.15 -17.52 -0.81
CA LEU A 127 -6.77 -17.98 -2.13
C LEU A 127 -7.91 -18.77 -2.78
N VAL A 128 -8.10 -18.53 -4.08
CA VAL A 128 -9.11 -19.20 -4.89
C VAL A 128 -8.43 -20.31 -5.68
N ALA A 129 -8.94 -21.54 -5.60
CA ALA A 129 -8.39 -22.66 -6.35
C ALA A 129 -8.54 -22.41 -7.86
N LEU A 130 -7.47 -22.71 -8.60
CA LEU A 130 -7.54 -22.86 -10.05
C LEU A 130 -8.33 -24.15 -10.30
N THR A 131 -9.54 -24.04 -10.86
CA THR A 131 -10.27 -25.22 -11.29
C THR A 131 -9.47 -25.89 -12.40
N GLU A 132 -8.86 -27.05 -12.12
CA GLU A 132 -8.37 -27.96 -13.15
C GLU A 132 -9.58 -28.60 -13.84
N ALA A 133 -10.08 -27.93 -14.88
CA ALA A 133 -10.81 -28.45 -16.06
C ALA A 133 -11.80 -27.41 -16.61
N VAL A 134 -11.41 -26.74 -17.69
CA VAL A 134 -12.33 -26.70 -18.84
C VAL A 134 -11.73 -27.71 -19.83
N PRO A 135 -12.44 -28.78 -20.22
CA PRO A 135 -11.97 -29.63 -21.30
C PRO A 135 -11.68 -28.76 -22.53
N GLU A 136 -10.56 -29.01 -23.20
CA GLU A 136 -10.22 -28.45 -24.52
C GLU A 136 -11.37 -28.71 -25.50
N GLY A 137 -12.35 -27.81 -25.56
CA GLY A 137 -13.60 -28.12 -26.25
C GLY A 137 -14.67 -27.04 -26.28
N VAL A 138 -14.44 -25.83 -25.75
CA VAL A 138 -15.33 -24.69 -26.01
C VAL A 138 -14.58 -23.68 -26.88
N ALA A 139 -14.72 -23.89 -28.19
CA ALA A 139 -14.51 -22.87 -29.18
C ALA A 139 -15.43 -21.66 -28.90
N GLN A 140 -14.83 -20.51 -28.60
CA GLN A 140 -15.32 -19.18 -28.94
C GLN A 140 -14.12 -18.51 -29.62
N SER A 141 -13.99 -18.48 -30.94
CA SER A 141 -14.94 -17.94 -31.92
C SER A 141 -15.52 -16.60 -31.46
N SER A 142 -14.62 -15.63 -31.30
CA SER A 142 -14.90 -14.23 -31.59
C SER A 142 -13.69 -13.73 -32.38
N THR A 143 -13.81 -13.82 -33.70
CA THR A 143 -12.79 -13.42 -34.66
C THR A 143 -12.45 -11.95 -34.45
N THR A 144 -11.16 -11.64 -34.32
CA THR A 144 -10.53 -10.30 -34.31
C THR A 144 -10.84 -9.45 -35.56
N ALA A 145 -11.75 -9.89 -36.43
CA ALA A 145 -12.19 -9.18 -37.63
C ALA A 145 -13.37 -8.23 -37.38
N ASP A 146 -14.20 -8.47 -36.34
CA ASP A 146 -15.43 -7.69 -36.14
C ASP A 146 -15.18 -6.36 -35.39
N ILE A 147 -14.17 -6.32 -34.53
CA ILE A 147 -13.82 -5.11 -33.76
C ILE A 147 -13.27 -3.99 -34.70
N GLY A 148 -12.71 -4.36 -35.85
CA GLY A 148 -12.19 -3.38 -36.82
C GLY A 148 -13.28 -2.57 -37.52
N ALA A 149 -14.46 -3.15 -37.75
CA ALA A 149 -15.55 -2.46 -38.44
C ALA A 149 -16.23 -1.41 -37.55
N GLU A 150 -16.39 -1.72 -36.26
CA GLU A 150 -17.09 -0.84 -35.31
C GLU A 150 -16.24 0.40 -34.93
N ILE A 151 -14.92 0.26 -34.83
CA ILE A 151 -14.01 1.38 -34.50
C ILE A 151 -13.89 2.37 -35.68
N THR A 152 -14.02 1.90 -36.92
CA THR A 152 -13.88 2.76 -38.11
C THR A 152 -15.13 3.64 -38.31
N ALA A 153 -16.31 3.15 -37.93
CA ALA A 153 -17.55 3.95 -37.97
C ALA A 153 -17.55 5.06 -36.91
N ALA A 154 -16.98 4.82 -35.72
CA ALA A 154 -16.92 5.80 -34.65
C ALA A 154 -15.89 6.93 -34.90
N ALA A 155 -14.87 6.69 -35.72
CA ALA A 155 -13.84 7.69 -36.01
C ALA A 155 -14.31 8.78 -36.99
N ASP A 156 -15.24 8.45 -37.89
CA ASP A 156 -15.77 9.40 -38.89
C ASP A 156 -16.68 10.46 -38.24
N GLU A 157 -17.45 10.07 -37.22
CA GLU A 157 -18.30 10.99 -36.45
C GLU A 157 -17.48 12.01 -35.64
N VAL A 158 -16.33 11.58 -35.08
CA VAL A 158 -15.48 12.46 -34.27
C VAL A 158 -14.74 13.48 -35.14
N ALA A 159 -14.36 13.14 -36.37
CA ALA A 159 -13.67 14.08 -37.27
C ALA A 159 -14.56 15.27 -37.65
N ALA A 160 -15.86 15.05 -37.91
CA ALA A 160 -16.79 16.12 -38.24
C ALA A 160 -17.04 17.09 -37.06
N VAL A 161 -17.02 16.60 -35.83
CA VAL A 161 -17.20 17.43 -34.62
C VAL A 161 -15.99 18.33 -34.36
N VAL A 162 -14.78 17.87 -34.66
CA VAL A 162 -13.54 18.64 -34.42
C VAL A 162 -13.44 19.84 -35.35
N GLU A 163 -13.95 19.73 -36.58
CA GLU A 163 -13.91 20.80 -37.58
C GLU A 163 -14.95 21.91 -37.28
N ASP A 164 -16.17 21.52 -36.86
CA ASP A 164 -17.23 22.47 -36.44
C ASP A 164 -16.83 23.25 -35.17
N THR A 165 -16.11 22.59 -34.24
CA THR A 165 -15.63 23.24 -33.00
C THR A 165 -14.50 24.25 -33.28
N ALA A 166 -13.64 23.98 -34.28
CA ALA A 166 -12.54 24.89 -34.64
C ALA A 166 -13.06 26.21 -35.26
N GLU A 167 -14.14 26.15 -36.05
CA GLU A 167 -14.75 27.33 -36.65
C GLU A 167 -15.55 28.15 -35.61
N ALA A 168 -16.24 27.49 -34.67
CA ALA A 168 -16.94 28.15 -33.57
C ALA A 168 -15.98 28.91 -32.63
N VAL A 169 -14.81 28.33 -32.32
CA VAL A 169 -13.79 28.98 -31.49
C VAL A 169 -13.15 30.17 -32.21
N GLY A 170 -12.89 30.08 -33.52
CA GLY A 170 -12.33 31.18 -34.31
C GLY A 170 -13.23 32.42 -34.38
N LYS A 171 -14.56 32.21 -34.37
CA LYS A 171 -15.55 33.30 -34.36
C LYS A 171 -15.73 33.94 -32.98
N ALA A 172 -15.51 33.19 -31.91
CA ALA A 172 -15.58 33.71 -30.54
C ALA A 172 -14.37 34.59 -30.16
N VAL A 173 -13.18 34.32 -30.72
CA VAL A 173 -11.94 35.07 -30.40
C VAL A 173 -11.83 36.40 -31.15
N THR A 174 -12.53 36.58 -32.27
CA THR A 174 -12.47 37.81 -33.09
C THR A 174 -13.68 38.75 -32.91
N GLY A 175 -14.60 38.41 -32.00
CA GLY A 175 -15.91 39.06 -31.86
C GLY A 175 -16.25 39.65 -30.48
N SER A 176 -15.26 40.05 -29.68
CA SER A 176 -15.51 40.93 -28.52
C SER A 176 -14.47 42.03 -28.46
N ASN A 177 -14.95 43.24 -28.77
CA ASN A 177 -14.39 44.50 -28.28
C ASN A 177 -14.22 44.48 -26.76
#